data_AF-A0A1H7WLS2-F1
#
_entry.id   AF-A0A1H7WLS2-F1
#
_cell.length_a   1.000
_cell.length_b   1.000
_cell.length_c   1.000
_cell.angle_alpha   90.00
_cell.angle_beta   90.00
_cell.angle_gamma   90.00
#
_symmetry.space_group_name_H-M   'P 1'
#
loop_
_entity.id
_entity.type
_entity.pdbx_description
1 polymer ?
#
loop_
_entity_poly.entity_id
_entity_poly.type
_entity_poly.pdbx_seq_one_letter_code
_entity_poly.pdbx_strand_id
1 'polypeptide(L)' 'MSYHHFTIDERESILIYRTKGMTFSQIARLLHRHPSSISRELKRHSKQGNYSPSRAQTAYHLAKSHCGRKRKLEIDTEL' A
#
# COMPACT_ATOMS: atom_id res chain seq x y z
N MET A 1 -7.13 13.47 -11.70
CA MET A 1 -6.74 12.84 -10.42
C MET A 1 -5.35 12.28 -10.54
N SER A 2 -4.39 12.77 -9.75
CA SER A 2 -3.11 12.07 -9.58
C SER A 2 -3.34 10.81 -8.73
N TYR A 3 -2.82 9.67 -9.19
CA TYR A 3 -2.92 8.41 -8.47
C TYR A 3 -1.84 8.33 -7.39
N HIS A 4 -2.22 8.66 -6.15
CA HIS A 4 -1.32 8.58 -5.00
C HIS A 4 -1.45 7.24 -4.32
N HIS A 5 -0.41 6.41 -4.45
CA HIS A 5 -0.28 5.19 -3.67
C HIS A 5 -0.19 5.50 -2.17
N PHE A 6 -0.61 4.53 -1.35
CA PHE A 6 -0.30 4.59 0.07
C PHE A 6 1.22 4.47 0.26
N THR A 7 1.78 5.17 1.23
CA THR A 7 3.14 4.96 1.75
C THR A 7 3.14 3.83 2.79
N ILE A 8 4.33 3.40 3.23
CA ILE A 8 4.41 2.42 4.32
C ILE A 8 3.79 2.99 5.62
N ASP A 9 4.08 4.25 5.95
CA ASP A 9 3.55 4.93 7.15
C ASP A 9 2.03 5.00 7.15
N GLU A 10 1.42 5.30 6.00
CA GLU A 10 -0.03 5.32 5.88
C GLU A 10 -0.63 3.92 6.05
N ARG A 11 0.03 2.87 5.54
CA ARG A 11 -0.41 1.47 5.73
C ARG A 11 -0.31 1.06 7.19
N GLU A 12 0.77 1.41 7.87
CA GLU A 12 0.95 1.16 9.31
C GLU A 12 -0.11 1.90 10.13
N SER A 13 -0.37 3.15 9.79
CA SER A 13 -1.44 3.94 10.40
C SER A 13 -2.81 3.30 10.21
N ILE A 14 -3.12 2.79 9.01
CA ILE A 14 -4.36 2.04 8.76
C ILE A 14 -4.47 0.84 9.69
N LEU A 15 -3.40 0.05 9.85
CA LEU A 15 -3.39 -1.10 10.76
C LEU A 15 -3.69 -0.66 12.20
N ILE A 16 -2.94 0.33 12.72
CA ILE A 16 -3.09 0.85 14.09
C ILE A 16 -4.50 1.39 14.34
N TYR A 17 -5.08 2.14 13.40
CA TYR A 17 -6.43 2.68 13.59
C TYR A 17 -7.51 1.60 13.49
N ARG A 18 -7.31 0.58 12.65
CA ARG A 18 -8.23 -0.57 12.59
C ARG A 18 -8.20 -1.41 13.86
N THR A 19 -7.03 -1.63 14.47
CA THR A 19 -6.93 -2.33 15.76
C THR A 19 -7.57 -1.52 16.90
N LYS A 20 -7.57 -0.19 16.81
CA LYS A 20 -8.32 0.71 17.70
C LYS A 20 -9.84 0.77 17.43
N GLY A 21 -10.36 -0.01 16.49
CA GLY A 21 -11.80 -0.08 16.20
C GLY A 21 -12.34 1.08 15.35
N MET A 22 -11.47 1.90 14.73
CA MET A 22 -11.92 3.03 13.93
C MET A 22 -12.57 2.60 12.61
N THR A 23 -13.59 3.35 12.19
CA THR A 23 -14.28 3.19 10.90
C THR A 23 -13.43 3.70 9.75
N PHE A 24 -13.69 3.22 8.52
CA PHE A 24 -12.95 3.68 7.33
C PHE A 24 -13.07 5.20 7.11
N SER A 25 -14.22 5.80 7.40
CA SER A 25 -14.43 7.24 7.29
C SER A 25 -13.60 8.04 8.29
N GLN A 26 -13.44 7.56 9.52
CA GLN A 26 -12.57 8.21 10.51
C GLN A 26 -11.10 8.15 10.10
N ILE A 27 -10.63 6.97 9.67
CA ILE A 27 -9.25 6.77 9.21
C ILE A 27 -8.94 7.64 8.00
N ALA A 28 -9.87 7.69 7.05
CA ALA A 28 -9.75 8.49 5.83
C ALA A 28 -9.58 9.98 6.13
N ARG A 29 -10.33 10.52 7.10
CA ARG A 29 -10.19 11.91 7.54
C ARG A 29 -8.82 12.19 8.16
N LEU A 30 -8.30 11.27 8.98
CA LEU A 30 -6.99 11.42 9.61
C LEU A 30 -5.84 11.36 8.61
N LEU A 31 -5.94 10.49 7.60
CA LEU A 31 -4.91 10.32 6.58
C LEU A 31 -5.10 11.26 5.38
N HIS A 32 -6.11 12.13 5.39
CA HIS A 32 -6.49 12.96 4.26
C HIS A 32 -6.68 12.16 2.96
N ARG A 33 -7.23 10.96 3.06
CA ARG A 33 -7.54 10.06 1.94
C ARG A 33 -9.04 9.87 1.78
N HIS A 34 -9.45 9.27 0.67
CA HIS A 34 -10.85 8.91 0.47
C HIS A 34 -11.20 7.59 1.19
N PRO A 35 -12.37 7.47 1.86
CA PRO A 35 -12.78 6.24 2.57
C PRO A 35 -12.76 4.99 1.69
N SER A 36 -13.14 5.11 0.42
CA SER A 36 -13.10 4.00 -0.51
C SER A 36 -11.67 3.56 -0.86
N SER A 37 -10.66 4.44 -0.74
CA SER A 37 -9.26 4.07 -0.94
C SER A 37 -8.77 3.19 0.22
N ILE A 38 -9.13 3.52 1.45
CA ILE A 38 -8.85 2.69 2.64
C ILE A 38 -9.54 1.32 2.50
N SER A 39 -10.82 1.30 2.13
CA SER A 39 -11.56 0.06 1.90
C SER A 39 -10.91 -0.81 0.82
N ARG A 40 -10.50 -0.22 -0.31
CA ARG A 40 -9.82 -0.94 -1.39
C ARG A 40 -8.43 -1.45 -1.02
N GLU A 41 -7.69 -0.72 -0.18
CA GLU A 41 -6.40 -1.17 0.36
C GLU A 41 -6.58 -2.42 1.21
N LEU A 42 -7.47 -2.35 2.21
CA LEU A 42 -7.78 -3.46 3.10
C LEU A 42 -8.35 -4.66 2.33
N LYS A 43 -9.28 -4.45 1.39
CA LYS A 43 -9.83 -5.54 0.59
C LYS A 43 -8.78 -6.27 -0.25
N ARG A 44 -7.79 -5.55 -0.79
CA ARG A 44 -6.72 -6.16 -1.61
C ARG A 44 -5.69 -6.92 -0.80
N HIS A 45 -5.37 -6.44 0.40
CA HIS A 45 -4.21 -6.95 1.15
C HIS A 45 -4.57 -7.66 2.45
N SER A 46 -5.85 -7.75 2.81
CA SER A 46 -6.31 -8.61 3.90
C SER A 46 -6.50 -10.05 3.40
N LYS A 47 -5.77 -10.99 3.99
CA LYS A 47 -5.98 -12.43 3.77
C LYS A 47 -6.60 -13.02 5.02
N GLN A 48 -7.74 -13.71 4.88
CA GLN A 48 -8.47 -14.32 6.01
C GLN A 48 -8.78 -13.32 7.14
N GLY A 49 -9.05 -12.05 6.79
CA GLY A 49 -9.35 -10.99 7.75
C GLY A 49 -8.12 -10.32 8.38
N ASN A 50 -6.90 -10.84 8.17
CA ASN A 50 -5.69 -10.24 8.71
C ASN A 50 -5.02 -9.31 7.70
N TYR A 51 -4.85 -8.04 8.07
CA TYR A 51 -4.17 -7.02 7.28
C TYR A 51 -2.71 -6.87 7.72
N SER A 52 -1.78 -6.80 6.76
CA SER A 52 -0.35 -6.63 7.04
C SER A 52 0.24 -5.53 6.15
N PRO A 53 0.68 -4.39 6.73
CA PRO A 53 1.31 -3.29 6.01
C PRO A 53 2.54 -3.72 5.21
N SER A 54 3.42 -4.52 5.80
CA SER A 54 4.63 -5.03 5.14
C SER A 54 4.31 -5.88 3.92
N ARG A 55 3.33 -6.78 4.03
CA ARG A 55 2.88 -7.60 2.89
C ARG A 55 2.25 -6.75 1.78
N ALA A 56 1.46 -5.74 2.14
CA ALA A 56 0.87 -4.80 1.18
C ALA A 56 1.96 -4.01 0.43
N GLN A 57 2.97 -3.53 1.15
CA GLN A 57 4.12 -2.84 0.57
C GLN A 57 4.92 -3.74 -0.37
N THR A 58 5.27 -4.95 0.06
CA THR A 58 6.01 -5.92 -0.77
C THR A 58 5.22 -6.28 -2.03
N ALA A 59 3.91 -6.50 -1.91
CA ALA A 59 3.05 -6.78 -3.07
C ALA A 59 3.03 -5.61 -4.06
N TYR A 60 3.01 -4.36 -3.56
CA TYR A 60 3.12 -3.19 -4.41
C TYR A 60 4.47 -3.13 -5.15
N HIS A 61 5.59 -3.31 -4.44
CA HIS A 61 6.92 -3.30 -5.04
C HIS A 61 7.08 -4.41 -6.09
N LEU A 62 6.58 -5.61 -5.82
CA LEU A 62 6.59 -6.72 -6.77
C LEU A 62 5.74 -6.39 -8.02
N ALA A 63 4.52 -5.90 -7.85
CA ALA A 63 3.70 -5.50 -8.98
C ALA A 63 4.39 -4.40 -9.81
N LYS A 64 4.99 -3.41 -9.13
CA LYS A 64 5.72 -2.31 -9.76
C LYS A 64 6.96 -2.80 -10.50
N SER A 65 7.66 -3.82 -9.99
CA SER A 65 8.83 -4.41 -10.65
C SER A 65 8.46 -5.19 -11.90
N HIS A 66 7.20 -5.56 -12.13
CA HIS A 66 6.74 -6.11 -13.41
C HIS A 66 6.30 -5.03 -14.40
N CYS A 67 5.96 -3.84 -13.92
CA CYS A 67 5.60 -2.71 -14.77
C CYS A 67 6.82 -2.07 -15.45
N GLY A 68 6.54 -1.30 -16.52
CA GLY A 68 7.52 -0.49 -17.23
C GLY A 68 8.45 -1.29 -18.14
N ARG A 69 9.04 -0.59 -19.12
CA ARG A 69 10.00 -1.17 -20.05
C ARG A 69 11.28 -1.57 -19.32
N LYS A 70 11.69 -2.83 -19.43
CA LYS A 70 12.97 -3.31 -18.90
C LYS A 70 14.13 -2.76 -19.73
N ARG A 71 15.23 -2.42 -19.06
CA ARG A 71 16.47 -2.06 -19.74
C ARG A 71 16.98 -3.31 -20.47
N LYS A 72 17.48 -3.12 -21.69
CA LYS A 72 17.99 -4.23 -22.53
C LYS A 72 19.49 -4.48 -22.31
N LEU A 73 20.18 -3.53 -21.70
CA LEU A 73 21.61 -3.59 -21.41
C LEU A 73 21.77 -3.38 -19.91
N GLU A 74 22.48 -4.29 -19.25
CA GLU A 74 22.91 -4.13 -17.86
C GLU A 74 24.19 -3.27 -17.84
N ILE A 75 24.35 -2.46 -16.81
CA ILE A 75 25.59 -1.73 -16.59
C ILE A 75 26.50 -2.70 -15.85
N ASP A 76 27.56 -3.17 -16.51
CA ASP A 76 28.62 -3.94 -15.84
C ASP A 76 29.09 -3.13 -14.63
N THR A 77 28.77 -3.62 -13.44
CA THR A 77 29.30 -3.06 -12.20
C THR A 77 30.32 -4.05 -11.69
N GLU A 78 31.44 -4.13 -12.40
CA GLU A 78 32.66 -4.78 -11.93
C GLU A 78 33.24 -3.90 -10.81
N LEU A 79 33.24 -4.40 -9.57
CA LEU A 79 34.08 -3.91 -8.48
C LEU A 79 34.70 -5.08 -7.73
#